data_AF-A0A971NCW8-F1
#
_entry.id   AF-A0A971NCW8-F1
#
_cell.length_a   1.000
_cell.length_b   1.000
_cell.length_c   1.000
_cell.angle_alpha   90.00
_cell.angle_beta   90.00
_cell.angle_gamma   90.00
#
_symmetry.space_group_name_H-M   'P 1'
#
loop_
_entity.id
_entity.type
_entity.pdbx_description
1 polymer ?
#
loop_
_entity_poly.entity_id
_entity_poly.type
_entity_poly.pdbx_seq_one_letter_code
_entity_poly.pdbx_strand_id
1 'polypeptide(L)'
;MKAKCMLTVFLLLAISLSPVPVFAASDWDTFTAEMEKRSKIKDTGAAVIADMLDIAPQGTEAELWNKLWDGEPRWRAAAAVSLINRVFPQGDPSRWQEVSGFVPQRSVQPRQLMAMDALFVAVDSLRQIPDGVWGSAYLLYLFGKSGMGKVLFIEEIPEGMDKVLNDVISVTGLPGDWSIKKIRGRLPVLPIYRGYITRDTADSRNMQYLDGYGSIASNGRYAWDRDRGYVYEVIEDRYERDIWINP
;
A
#
# COMPACT_ATOMS: atom_id res chain seq x y z
N MET A 1 33.46 -83.62 -36.56
CA MET A 1 32.57 -83.21 -35.45
C MET A 1 32.10 -81.79 -35.75
N LYS A 2 30.87 -81.59 -36.23
CA LYS A 2 29.66 -81.17 -35.45
C LYS A 2 29.95 -79.88 -34.64
N ALA A 3 29.31 -78.71 -34.80
CA ALA A 3 28.02 -78.28 -35.38
C ALA A 3 28.06 -76.75 -35.72
N LYS A 4 27.54 -76.27 -36.87
CA LYS A 4 26.26 -75.51 -37.07
C LYS A 4 25.97 -74.45 -35.98
N CYS A 5 26.00 -73.13 -36.21
CA CYS A 5 25.19 -72.23 -37.07
C CYS A 5 23.66 -72.28 -36.79
N MET A 6 23.10 -71.32 -36.05
CA MET A 6 21.97 -70.40 -36.42
C MET A 6 21.29 -69.71 -35.21
N LEU A 7 21.14 -68.39 -35.32
CA LEU A 7 20.01 -67.51 -34.97
C LEU A 7 19.23 -67.66 -33.64
N THR A 8 19.22 -66.60 -32.81
CA THR A 8 18.09 -66.14 -31.95
C THR A 8 18.59 -64.93 -31.12
N VAL A 9 17.88 -63.83 -30.82
CA VAL A 9 16.54 -63.32 -31.16
C VAL A 9 16.55 -61.82 -30.78
N PHE A 10 15.80 -61.05 -31.56
CA PHE A 10 15.40 -59.65 -31.35
C PHE A 10 14.67 -59.45 -29.99
N LEU A 11 14.48 -58.21 -29.53
CA LEU A 11 13.72 -57.77 -28.33
C LEU A 11 14.50 -57.82 -26.99
N LEU A 12 14.53 -56.81 -26.13
CA LEU A 12 13.68 -55.64 -25.92
C LEU A 12 14.54 -54.43 -25.53
N LEU A 13 14.61 -53.42 -26.40
CA LEU A 13 14.79 -52.04 -25.96
C LEU A 13 13.43 -51.37 -26.09
N ALA A 14 12.48 -51.79 -25.25
CA ALA A 14 11.29 -51.01 -24.99
C ALA A 14 11.73 -49.82 -24.14
N ILE A 15 12.31 -48.83 -24.80
CA ILE A 15 12.28 -47.45 -24.30
C ILE A 15 10.80 -47.13 -24.21
N SER A 16 10.25 -47.31 -23.02
CA SER A 16 8.98 -46.73 -22.64
C SER A 16 9.14 -45.21 -22.74
N LEU A 17 8.90 -44.70 -23.94
CA LEU A 17 8.47 -43.33 -24.17
C LEU A 17 7.12 -43.18 -23.48
N SER A 18 7.15 -43.08 -22.15
CA SER A 18 6.04 -42.55 -21.40
C SER A 18 5.87 -41.12 -21.90
N PRO A 19 4.73 -40.75 -22.50
CA PRO A 19 4.48 -39.35 -22.79
C PRO A 19 4.50 -38.63 -21.45
N VAL A 20 5.48 -37.75 -21.25
CA VAL A 20 5.42 -36.80 -20.14
C VAL A 20 4.06 -36.11 -20.27
N PRO A 21 3.19 -36.19 -19.25
CA PRO A 21 1.87 -35.60 -19.37
C PRO A 21 2.08 -34.10 -19.62
N VAL A 22 1.60 -33.63 -20.77
CA VAL A 22 1.66 -32.22 -21.20
C VAL A 22 1.08 -31.28 -20.13
N PHE A 23 0.23 -31.80 -19.24
CA PHE A 23 -0.29 -31.11 -18.05
C PHE A 23 0.78 -30.69 -17.03
N ALA A 24 1.87 -31.44 -16.86
CA ALA A 24 2.94 -31.02 -15.95
C ALA A 24 3.71 -29.81 -16.50
N ALA A 25 3.93 -29.76 -17.82
CA ALA A 25 4.68 -28.67 -18.47
C ALA A 25 3.92 -27.33 -18.38
N SER A 26 2.60 -27.32 -18.57
CA SER A 26 1.78 -26.10 -18.44
C SER A 26 1.77 -25.55 -17.00
N ASP A 27 1.78 -26.43 -16.01
CA ASP A 27 1.81 -26.04 -14.60
C ASP A 27 3.20 -25.49 -14.20
N TRP A 28 4.27 -26.08 -14.75
CA TRP A 28 5.65 -25.59 -14.55
C TRP A 28 5.91 -24.24 -15.22
N ASP A 29 5.42 -24.03 -16.44
CA ASP A 29 5.57 -22.75 -17.15
C ASP A 29 4.80 -21.63 -16.43
N THR A 30 3.59 -21.93 -15.97
CA THR A 30 2.78 -20.99 -15.18
C THR A 30 3.48 -20.63 -13.86
N PHE A 31 3.97 -21.65 -13.14
CA PHE A 31 4.74 -21.44 -11.91
C PHE A 31 6.00 -20.60 -12.14
N THR A 32 6.75 -20.90 -13.21
CA THR A 32 7.99 -20.18 -13.54
C THR A 32 7.70 -18.72 -13.89
N ALA A 33 6.63 -18.46 -14.65
CA ALA A 33 6.19 -17.10 -14.97
C ALA A 33 5.76 -16.32 -13.72
N GLU A 34 5.05 -16.94 -12.78
CA GLU A 34 4.74 -16.32 -11.48
C GLU A 34 6.01 -16.00 -10.68
N MET A 35 6.97 -16.92 -10.65
CA MET A 35 8.22 -16.73 -9.93
C MET A 35 9.08 -15.62 -10.55
N GLU A 36 9.10 -15.51 -11.88
CA GLU A 36 9.76 -14.42 -12.59
C GLU A 36 9.14 -13.07 -12.23
N LYS A 37 7.80 -12.98 -12.23
CA LYS A 37 7.09 -11.76 -11.80
C LYS A 37 7.44 -11.39 -10.35
N ARG A 38 7.48 -12.37 -9.45
CA ARG A 38 7.87 -12.14 -8.04
C ARG A 38 9.32 -11.67 -7.90
N SER A 39 10.24 -12.18 -8.72
CA SER A 39 11.62 -11.70 -8.78
C SER A 39 11.67 -10.26 -9.30
N LYS A 40 10.96 -9.93 -10.39
CA LYS A 40 10.89 -8.55 -10.90
C LYS A 40 10.34 -7.54 -9.89
N ILE A 41 9.31 -7.91 -9.13
CA ILE A 41 8.80 -7.06 -8.04
C ILE A 41 9.92 -6.74 -7.04
N LYS A 42 10.76 -7.70 -6.68
CA LYS A 42 11.85 -7.48 -5.72
C LYS A 42 13.02 -6.73 -6.34
N ASP A 43 13.53 -7.22 -7.45
CA ASP A 43 14.81 -6.77 -8.01
C ASP A 43 14.64 -5.47 -8.78
N THR A 44 13.77 -5.46 -9.80
CA THR A 44 13.44 -4.26 -10.58
C THR A 44 12.70 -3.24 -9.74
N GLY A 45 11.73 -3.68 -8.94
CA GLY A 45 10.95 -2.78 -8.10
C GLY A 45 11.81 -2.03 -7.08
N ALA A 46 12.72 -2.72 -6.37
CA ALA A 46 13.63 -2.05 -5.45
C ALA A 46 14.60 -1.08 -6.17
N ALA A 47 15.11 -1.46 -7.36
CA ALA A 47 15.96 -0.59 -8.16
C ALA A 47 15.24 0.71 -8.57
N VAL A 48 13.98 0.63 -9.00
CA VAL A 48 13.16 1.81 -9.32
C VAL A 48 13.00 2.72 -8.08
N ILE A 49 12.78 2.14 -6.89
CA ILE A 49 12.68 2.93 -5.66
C ILE A 49 14.02 3.63 -5.36
N ALA A 50 15.15 2.97 -5.56
CA ALA A 50 16.48 3.58 -5.39
C ALA A 50 16.68 4.74 -6.39
N ASP A 51 16.35 4.56 -7.67
CA ASP A 51 16.46 5.61 -8.69
C ASP A 51 15.62 6.84 -8.33
N MET A 52 14.43 6.64 -7.75
CA MET A 52 13.57 7.74 -7.29
C MET A 52 14.16 8.48 -6.08
N LEU A 53 14.85 7.78 -5.18
CA LEU A 53 15.55 8.40 -4.05
C LEU A 53 16.75 9.23 -4.51
N ASP A 54 17.46 8.80 -5.54
CA ASP A 54 18.63 9.53 -6.08
C ASP A 54 18.26 10.90 -6.66
N ILE A 55 17.06 11.01 -7.24
CA ILE A 55 16.55 12.26 -7.81
C ILE A 55 15.59 13.00 -6.87
N ALA A 56 15.39 12.51 -5.64
CA ALA A 56 14.39 13.04 -4.74
C ALA A 56 14.66 14.52 -4.40
N PRO A 57 13.62 15.38 -4.45
CA PRO A 57 13.76 16.74 -3.99
C PRO A 57 14.11 16.77 -2.50
N GLN A 58 14.91 17.76 -2.11
CA GLN A 58 15.17 18.04 -0.70
C GLN A 58 14.05 18.91 -0.11
N GLY A 59 13.99 18.97 1.22
CA GLY A 59 13.00 19.74 1.95
C GLY A 59 12.54 19.01 3.21
N THR A 60 11.68 19.66 3.98
CA THR A 60 10.95 19.12 5.13
C THR A 60 9.85 18.15 4.69
N GLU A 61 9.26 17.41 5.64
CA GLU A 61 8.15 16.49 5.35
C GLU A 61 6.94 17.20 4.74
N ALA A 62 6.60 18.39 5.23
CA ALA A 62 5.49 19.19 4.69
C ALA A 62 5.80 19.68 3.27
N GLU A 63 7.03 20.10 2.99
CA GLU A 63 7.45 20.51 1.65
C GLU A 63 7.44 19.34 0.65
N LEU A 64 7.87 18.15 1.08
CA LEU A 64 7.76 16.94 0.28
C LEU A 64 6.31 16.56 0.02
N TRP A 65 5.44 16.65 1.05
CA TRP A 65 4.02 16.35 0.90
C TRP A 65 3.33 17.30 -0.08
N ASN A 66 3.66 18.60 -0.06
CA ASN A 66 3.11 19.56 -1.03
C ASN A 66 3.51 19.21 -2.49
N LYS A 67 4.71 18.66 -2.69
CA LYS A 67 5.21 18.25 -4.02
C LYS A 67 4.57 16.97 -4.57
N LEU A 68 3.75 16.27 -3.77
CA LEU A 68 3.05 15.07 -4.21
C LEU A 68 1.98 15.35 -5.28
N TRP A 69 1.42 16.55 -5.26
CA TRP A 69 0.18 16.86 -5.98
C TRP A 69 0.41 17.54 -7.32
N ASP A 70 1.60 18.13 -7.52
CA ASP A 70 1.90 18.96 -8.68
C ASP A 70 3.10 18.44 -9.47
N GLY A 71 2.98 18.49 -10.80
CA GLY A 71 4.06 18.20 -11.74
C GLY A 71 4.05 16.80 -12.35
N GLU A 72 5.10 16.52 -13.12
CA GLU A 72 5.26 15.26 -13.86
C GLU A 72 5.29 14.03 -12.94
N PRO A 73 4.73 12.88 -13.36
CA PRO A 73 4.68 11.67 -12.53
C PRO A 73 6.02 11.26 -11.93
N ARG A 74 7.12 11.40 -12.68
CA ARG A 74 8.48 11.09 -12.18
C ARG A 74 8.85 11.91 -10.94
N TRP A 75 8.55 13.21 -10.92
CA TRP A 75 8.89 14.08 -9.79
C TRP A 75 7.97 13.86 -8.59
N ARG A 76 6.67 13.61 -8.85
CA ARG A 76 5.71 13.23 -7.81
C ARG A 76 6.12 11.91 -7.15
N ALA A 77 6.52 10.91 -7.93
CA ALA A 77 7.05 9.63 -7.45
C ALA A 77 8.31 9.82 -6.60
N ALA A 78 9.27 10.63 -7.04
CA ALA A 78 10.50 10.91 -6.29
C ALA A 78 10.24 11.59 -4.94
N ALA A 79 9.34 12.59 -4.91
CA ALA A 79 8.92 13.23 -3.67
C ALA A 79 8.20 12.25 -2.72
N ALA A 80 7.32 11.42 -3.28
CA ALA A 80 6.56 10.42 -2.54
C ALA A 80 7.47 9.37 -1.90
N VAL A 81 8.38 8.78 -2.69
CA VAL A 81 9.35 7.78 -2.20
C VAL A 81 10.28 8.37 -1.15
N SER A 82 10.72 9.62 -1.30
CA SER A 82 11.52 10.31 -0.28
C SER A 82 10.76 10.47 1.05
N LEU A 83 9.48 10.83 0.97
CA LEU A 83 8.63 10.98 2.15
C LEU A 83 8.36 9.63 2.82
N ILE A 84 8.12 8.56 2.04
CA ILE A 84 8.01 7.17 2.54
C ILE A 84 9.28 6.79 3.31
N ASN A 85 10.46 6.99 2.70
CA ASN A 85 11.75 6.63 3.29
C ASN A 85 12.04 7.39 4.59
N ARG A 86 11.52 8.61 4.73
CA ARG A 86 11.70 9.44 5.92
C ARG A 86 10.73 9.14 7.04
N VAL A 87 9.47 8.86 6.69
CA VAL A 87 8.37 8.79 7.67
C VAL A 87 8.17 7.37 8.17
N PHE A 88 8.15 6.38 7.29
CA PHE A 88 8.05 5.00 7.71
C PHE A 88 9.39 4.52 8.31
N PRO A 89 9.36 3.71 9.38
CA PRO A 89 10.59 3.14 9.92
C PRO A 89 11.37 2.37 8.84
N GLN A 90 12.61 2.79 8.59
CA GLN A 90 13.49 2.22 7.55
C GLN A 90 12.89 2.28 6.14
N GLY A 91 11.93 3.19 5.89
CA GLY A 91 11.21 3.29 4.64
C GLY A 91 10.27 2.12 4.34
N ASP A 92 9.92 1.29 5.34
CA ASP A 92 9.04 0.12 5.16
C ASP A 92 7.57 0.46 5.46
N PRO A 93 6.68 0.52 4.45
CA PRO A 93 5.27 0.82 4.65
C PRO A 93 4.52 -0.21 5.50
N SER A 94 5.04 -1.44 5.64
CA SER A 94 4.43 -2.45 6.52
C SER A 94 4.39 -2.00 7.99
N ARG A 95 5.31 -1.11 8.37
CA ARG A 95 5.49 -0.58 9.73
C ARG A 95 4.75 0.73 9.96
N TRP A 96 3.73 1.03 9.15
CA TRP A 96 2.97 2.27 9.24
C TRP A 96 2.35 2.54 10.61
N GLN A 97 2.03 1.50 11.38
CA GLN A 97 1.47 1.62 12.74
C GLN A 97 2.44 2.24 13.74
N GLU A 98 3.75 2.18 13.46
CA GLU A 98 4.79 2.77 14.31
C GLU A 98 4.98 4.28 14.05
N VAL A 99 4.36 4.81 12.99
CA VAL A 99 4.39 6.23 12.68
C VAL A 99 3.42 6.97 13.59
N SER A 100 3.94 7.90 14.38
CA SER A 100 3.16 8.79 15.25
C SER A 100 3.62 10.24 15.12
N GLY A 101 2.84 11.15 15.70
CA GLY A 101 3.09 12.58 15.73
C GLY A 101 2.26 13.36 14.70
N PHE A 102 2.47 14.68 14.72
CA PHE A 102 1.82 15.63 13.82
C PHE A 102 2.84 16.40 12.99
N VAL A 103 2.46 16.81 11.78
CA VAL A 103 3.33 17.56 10.86
C VAL A 103 2.59 18.79 10.32
N PRO A 104 3.21 19.99 10.33
CA PRO A 104 4.44 20.35 11.07
C PRO A 104 4.25 20.24 12.59
N GLN A 105 5.33 20.40 13.38
CA GLN A 105 5.23 20.36 14.85
C GLN A 105 4.17 21.35 15.36
N ARG A 106 3.32 20.90 16.31
CA ARG A 106 2.13 21.62 16.83
C ARG A 106 0.93 21.74 15.87
N SER A 107 0.96 21.02 14.75
CA SER A 107 -0.22 20.76 13.92
C SER A 107 -1.14 19.72 14.57
N VAL A 108 -2.29 19.51 13.95
CA VAL A 108 -3.23 18.39 14.19
C VAL A 108 -3.35 17.49 12.96
N GLN A 109 -2.48 17.67 11.96
CA GLN A 109 -2.39 16.83 10.78
C GLN A 109 -1.52 15.60 11.09
N PRO A 110 -2.12 14.39 11.12
CA PRO A 110 -1.41 13.20 11.57
C PRO A 110 -0.31 12.78 10.59
N ARG A 111 0.90 12.60 11.11
CA ARG A 111 2.07 12.17 10.32
C ARG A 111 1.84 10.83 9.63
N GLN A 112 1.10 9.93 10.29
CA GLN A 112 0.72 8.63 9.75
C GLN A 112 -0.14 8.74 8.47
N LEU A 113 -1.10 9.67 8.42
CA LEU A 113 -1.96 9.86 7.25
C LEU A 113 -1.22 10.56 6.11
N MET A 114 -0.31 11.47 6.43
CA MET A 114 0.59 12.08 5.45
C MET A 114 1.48 11.02 4.77
N ALA A 115 1.93 10.01 5.53
CA ALA A 115 2.69 8.88 5.00
C ALA A 115 1.85 8.00 4.05
N MET A 116 0.55 7.85 4.33
CA MET A 116 -0.38 7.14 3.43
C MET A 116 -0.63 7.89 2.13
N ASP A 117 -0.73 9.21 2.17
CA ASP A 117 -0.75 10.02 0.95
C ASP A 117 0.49 9.74 0.09
N ALA A 118 1.68 9.74 0.72
CA ALA A 118 2.92 9.42 0.04
C ALA A 118 2.88 8.03 -0.59
N LEU A 119 2.39 7.01 0.12
CA LEU A 119 2.25 5.66 -0.42
C LEU A 119 1.33 5.62 -1.64
N PHE A 120 0.12 6.17 -1.55
CA PHE A 120 -0.84 6.14 -2.65
C PHE A 120 -0.34 6.94 -3.86
N VAL A 121 0.23 8.12 -3.65
CA VAL A 121 0.80 8.94 -4.73
C VAL A 121 2.01 8.26 -5.35
N ALA A 122 2.87 7.60 -4.56
CA ALA A 122 4.00 6.84 -5.09
C ALA A 122 3.49 5.74 -6.03
N VAL A 123 2.52 4.93 -5.59
CA VAL A 123 1.94 3.85 -6.40
C VAL A 123 1.29 4.41 -7.68
N ASP A 124 0.52 5.49 -7.61
CA ASP A 124 -0.10 6.09 -8.78
C ASP A 124 0.91 6.71 -9.75
N SER A 125 1.94 7.38 -9.23
CA SER A 125 2.89 8.12 -10.07
C SER A 125 3.95 7.18 -10.69
N LEU A 126 4.40 6.17 -9.94
CA LEU A 126 5.37 5.18 -10.40
C LEU A 126 4.80 4.34 -11.55
N ARG A 127 3.52 3.93 -11.51
CA ARG A 127 2.94 3.16 -12.63
C ARG A 127 2.91 3.93 -13.97
N GLN A 128 3.09 5.24 -13.94
CA GLN A 128 3.08 6.11 -15.13
C GLN A 128 4.46 6.33 -15.75
N ILE A 129 5.53 5.81 -15.13
CA ILE A 129 6.90 5.92 -15.66
C ILE A 129 7.41 4.56 -16.17
N PRO A 130 8.41 4.53 -17.07
CA PRO A 130 9.01 3.28 -17.54
C PRO A 130 9.46 2.38 -16.39
N ASP A 131 9.08 1.10 -16.43
CA ASP A 131 9.30 0.08 -15.41
C ASP A 131 8.76 0.38 -14.00
N GLY A 132 8.17 1.55 -13.77
CA GLY A 132 7.75 1.99 -12.45
C GLY A 132 6.54 1.24 -11.88
N VAL A 133 5.80 0.50 -12.72
CA VAL A 133 4.78 -0.44 -12.25
C VAL A 133 5.37 -1.51 -11.30
N TRP A 134 6.62 -1.92 -11.52
CA TRP A 134 7.32 -2.85 -10.62
C TRP A 134 7.68 -2.19 -9.28
N GLY A 135 8.06 -0.91 -9.29
CA GLY A 135 8.26 -0.12 -8.07
C GLY A 135 6.96 0.07 -7.28
N SER A 136 5.84 0.29 -7.99
CA SER A 136 4.50 0.35 -7.40
C SER A 136 4.14 -0.96 -6.71
N ALA A 137 4.33 -2.08 -7.42
CA ALA A 137 4.10 -3.42 -6.89
C ALA A 137 5.04 -3.74 -5.71
N TYR A 138 6.28 -3.26 -5.72
CA TYR A 138 7.21 -3.43 -4.61
C TYR A 138 6.73 -2.73 -3.33
N LEU A 139 6.30 -1.46 -3.42
CA LEU A 139 5.76 -0.73 -2.28
C LEU A 139 4.49 -1.38 -1.74
N LEU A 140 3.58 -1.81 -2.63
CA LEU A 140 2.39 -2.55 -2.23
C LEU A 140 2.77 -3.90 -1.60
N TYR A 141 3.73 -4.64 -2.17
CA TYR A 141 4.21 -5.90 -1.60
C TYR A 141 4.73 -5.73 -0.17
N LEU A 142 5.48 -4.65 0.11
CA LEU A 142 5.89 -4.32 1.47
C LEU A 142 4.68 -3.99 2.34
N PHE A 143 3.84 -3.03 1.92
CA PHE A 143 2.66 -2.60 2.66
C PHE A 143 1.71 -3.76 3.01
N GLY A 144 1.50 -4.69 2.06
CA GLY A 144 0.62 -5.83 2.18
C GLY A 144 1.03 -6.84 3.27
N LYS A 145 2.25 -6.73 3.81
CA LYS A 145 2.67 -7.48 5.01
C LYS A 145 1.95 -7.01 6.28
N SER A 146 1.40 -5.80 6.29
CA SER A 146 0.55 -5.31 7.37
C SER A 146 -0.92 -5.66 7.13
N GLY A 147 -1.43 -6.64 7.87
CA GLY A 147 -2.85 -7.02 7.80
C GLY A 147 -3.78 -5.83 8.13
N MET A 148 -3.46 -5.07 9.18
CA MET A 148 -4.24 -3.89 9.56
C MET A 148 -4.18 -2.78 8.51
N GLY A 149 -3.02 -2.60 7.87
CA GLY A 149 -2.88 -1.62 6.77
C GLY A 149 -3.81 -1.93 5.61
N LYS A 150 -3.92 -3.21 5.24
CA LYS A 150 -4.87 -3.64 4.20
C LYS A 150 -6.32 -3.40 4.62
N VAL A 151 -6.71 -3.78 5.83
CA VAL A 151 -8.08 -3.56 6.32
C VAL A 151 -8.45 -2.08 6.27
N LEU A 152 -7.56 -1.20 6.75
CA LEU A 152 -7.92 0.20 6.87
C LEU A 152 -7.83 0.98 5.55
N PHE A 153 -6.82 0.71 4.72
CA PHE A 153 -6.49 1.54 3.56
C PHE A 153 -6.75 0.86 2.20
N ILE A 154 -6.88 -0.47 2.14
CA ILE A 154 -7.14 -1.20 0.89
C ILE A 154 -8.58 -1.68 0.81
N GLU A 155 -9.12 -2.29 1.88
CA GLU A 155 -10.52 -2.70 1.88
C GLU A 155 -11.46 -1.49 1.83
N GLU A 156 -11.06 -0.39 2.49
CA GLU A 156 -11.69 0.94 2.39
C GLU A 156 -10.75 1.92 1.68
N ILE A 157 -10.67 1.82 0.36
CA ILE A 157 -9.72 2.58 -0.46
C ILE A 157 -10.26 3.97 -0.86
N PRO A 158 -9.40 5.01 -0.97
CA PRO A 158 -9.83 6.30 -1.50
C PRO A 158 -10.36 6.24 -2.93
N GLU A 159 -11.26 7.16 -3.27
CA GLU A 159 -11.81 7.29 -4.63
C GLU A 159 -10.71 7.34 -5.71
N GLY A 160 -10.86 6.52 -6.75
CA GLY A 160 -9.96 6.43 -7.90
C GLY A 160 -8.75 5.51 -7.71
N MET A 161 -8.36 5.23 -6.48
CA MET A 161 -7.21 4.37 -6.18
C MET A 161 -7.49 2.88 -6.38
N ASP A 162 -8.77 2.49 -6.49
CA ASP A 162 -9.19 1.15 -6.90
C ASP A 162 -8.69 0.81 -8.31
N LYS A 163 -8.81 1.75 -9.25
CA LYS A 163 -8.32 1.58 -10.62
C LYS A 163 -6.80 1.48 -10.64
N VAL A 164 -6.13 2.37 -9.89
CA VAL A 164 -4.67 2.37 -9.75
C VAL A 164 -4.16 1.01 -9.22
N LEU A 165 -4.80 0.48 -8.18
CA LEU A 165 -4.43 -0.80 -7.58
C LEU A 165 -4.66 -1.95 -8.58
N ASN A 166 -5.81 -1.98 -9.24
CA ASN A 166 -6.15 -3.00 -10.24
C ASN A 166 -5.17 -3.00 -11.43
N ASP A 167 -4.77 -1.83 -11.92
CA ASP A 167 -3.78 -1.70 -12.98
C ASP A 167 -2.45 -2.35 -12.58
N VAL A 168 -1.93 -2.02 -11.39
CA VAL A 168 -0.67 -2.59 -10.89
C VAL A 168 -0.77 -4.10 -10.72
N ILE A 169 -1.87 -4.61 -10.16
CA ILE A 169 -2.08 -6.05 -9.97
C ILE A 169 -2.16 -6.78 -11.31
N SER A 170 -2.92 -6.25 -12.28
CA SER A 170 -3.13 -6.89 -13.58
C SER A 170 -1.83 -7.07 -14.36
N VAL A 171 -0.92 -6.09 -14.27
CA VAL A 171 0.38 -6.12 -14.96
C VAL A 171 1.37 -7.01 -14.22
N THR A 172 1.49 -6.85 -12.90
CA THR A 172 2.59 -7.45 -12.13
C THR A 172 2.25 -8.80 -11.52
N GLY A 173 0.97 -9.18 -11.47
CA GLY A 173 0.52 -10.38 -10.77
C GLY A 173 0.82 -10.34 -9.27
N LEU A 174 0.77 -9.14 -8.66
CA LEU A 174 1.09 -8.90 -7.26
C LEU A 174 0.37 -9.92 -6.35
N PRO A 175 1.10 -10.75 -5.58
CA PRO A 175 0.49 -11.80 -4.78
C PRO A 175 -0.24 -11.25 -3.55
N GLY A 176 -1.20 -12.03 -3.06
CA GLY A 176 -1.97 -11.75 -1.85
C GLY A 176 -3.40 -11.29 -2.13
N ASP A 177 -4.17 -11.16 -1.07
CA ASP A 177 -5.53 -10.62 -1.15
C ASP A 177 -5.50 -9.08 -1.12
N TRP A 178 -5.96 -8.51 -2.23
CA TRP A 178 -6.08 -7.08 -2.51
C TRP A 178 -7.55 -6.66 -2.72
N SER A 179 -8.49 -7.45 -2.20
CA SER A 179 -9.92 -7.20 -2.36
C SER A 179 -10.33 -5.86 -1.75
N ILE A 180 -11.09 -5.09 -2.53
CA ILE A 180 -11.65 -3.81 -2.12
C ILE A 180 -13.10 -4.04 -1.73
N LYS A 181 -13.50 -3.63 -0.52
CA LYS A 181 -14.87 -3.78 -0.02
C LYS A 181 -15.71 -2.55 -0.27
N LYS A 182 -15.10 -1.37 -0.14
CA LYS A 182 -15.79 -0.09 -0.26
C LYS A 182 -14.84 1.02 -0.70
N ILE A 183 -15.33 1.93 -1.53
CA ILE A 183 -14.67 3.21 -1.79
C ILE A 183 -15.02 4.19 -0.66
N ARG A 184 -14.02 4.78 0.00
CA ARG A 184 -14.21 5.69 1.14
C ARG A 184 -13.26 6.89 1.09
N GLY A 185 -13.84 8.09 1.10
CA GLY A 185 -13.07 9.33 1.05
C GLY A 185 -12.35 9.53 -0.28
N ARG A 186 -11.38 10.45 -0.30
CA ARG A 186 -10.59 10.85 -1.46
C ARG A 186 -9.16 11.18 -1.05
N LEU A 187 -8.24 11.22 -2.01
CA LEU A 187 -6.93 11.83 -1.80
C LEU A 187 -7.05 13.38 -1.81
N PRO A 188 -6.24 14.10 -1.02
CA PRO A 188 -5.40 13.59 0.07
C PRO A 188 -6.21 12.99 1.23
N VAL A 189 -5.72 11.89 1.81
CA VAL A 189 -6.24 11.35 3.08
C VAL A 189 -5.85 12.20 4.27
N LEU A 190 -4.75 12.97 4.20
CA LEU A 190 -4.35 13.90 5.27
C LEU A 190 -5.47 14.93 5.50
N PRO A 191 -6.12 14.90 6.67
CA PRO A 191 -7.32 15.67 6.90
C PRO A 191 -7.04 17.14 7.22
N ILE A 192 -8.07 17.97 7.03
CA ILE A 192 -8.08 19.38 7.46
C ILE A 192 -8.74 19.47 8.84
N TYR A 193 -8.16 20.26 9.75
CA TYR A 193 -8.78 20.51 11.05
C TYR A 193 -10.11 21.24 10.94
N ARG A 194 -11.13 20.76 11.63
CA ARG A 194 -12.48 21.35 11.61
C ARG A 194 -13.07 21.55 13.01
N GLY A 195 -12.22 21.85 14.00
CA GLY A 195 -12.64 22.23 15.34
C GLY A 195 -12.96 21.02 16.22
N TYR A 196 -14.07 21.11 16.95
CA TYR A 196 -14.44 20.14 17.99
C TYR A 196 -15.63 19.28 17.58
N ILE A 197 -15.69 18.07 18.11
CA ILE A 197 -16.82 17.15 17.96
C ILE A 197 -17.09 16.41 19.27
N THR A 198 -18.35 16.14 19.58
CA THR A 198 -18.74 15.29 20.72
C THR A 198 -18.44 13.82 20.40
N ARG A 199 -18.20 12.99 21.41
CA ARG A 199 -17.99 11.55 21.21
C ARG A 199 -19.18 10.88 20.50
N ASP A 200 -20.40 11.16 20.94
CA ASP A 200 -21.64 10.59 20.36
C ASP A 200 -21.77 10.90 18.85
N THR A 201 -21.45 12.13 18.46
CA THR A 201 -21.47 12.54 17.05
C THR A 201 -20.35 11.86 16.22
N ALA A 202 -19.17 11.62 16.80
CA ALA A 202 -18.09 10.90 16.12
C ALA A 202 -18.44 9.42 15.93
N ASP A 203 -19.01 8.77 16.96
CA ASP A 203 -19.47 7.38 16.93
C ASP A 203 -20.61 7.18 15.93
N SER A 204 -21.66 8.03 15.99
CA SER A 204 -22.80 7.96 15.06
C SER A 204 -22.41 8.19 13.59
N ARG A 205 -21.27 8.84 13.34
CA ARG A 205 -20.70 9.06 12.00
C ARG A 205 -19.63 8.03 11.63
N ASN A 206 -19.38 7.04 12.47
CA ASN A 206 -18.38 5.99 12.25
C ASN A 206 -16.99 6.59 11.89
N MET A 207 -16.57 7.62 12.64
CA MET A 207 -15.27 8.26 12.46
C MET A 207 -14.15 7.37 13.01
N GLN A 208 -12.97 7.46 12.41
CA GLN A 208 -11.78 6.77 12.91
C GLN A 208 -11.13 7.60 14.01
N TYR A 209 -11.03 7.07 15.23
CA TYR A 209 -10.32 7.78 16.30
C TYR A 209 -8.81 7.79 16.09
N LEU A 210 -8.20 8.86 16.58
CA LEU A 210 -6.75 9.01 16.69
C LEU A 210 -6.37 9.39 18.13
N ASP A 211 -5.28 8.82 18.62
CA ASP A 211 -4.74 9.09 19.95
C ASP A 211 -4.18 10.53 20.09
N GLY A 212 -3.68 10.87 21.28
CA GLY A 212 -3.08 12.18 21.54
C GLY A 212 -1.83 12.51 20.70
N TYR A 213 -1.27 11.53 20.00
CA TYR A 213 -0.13 11.63 19.10
C TYR A 213 -0.53 11.51 17.63
N GLY A 214 -1.82 11.44 17.30
CA GLY A 214 -2.31 11.34 15.93
C GLY A 214 -2.22 9.93 15.33
N SER A 215 -1.91 8.91 16.13
CA SER A 215 -1.91 7.51 15.67
C SER A 215 -3.33 6.97 15.65
N ILE A 216 -3.65 6.12 14.68
CA ILE A 216 -4.93 5.40 14.63
C ILE A 216 -5.15 4.58 15.92
N ALA A 217 -6.33 4.75 16.52
CA ALA A 217 -6.70 4.12 17.78
C ALA A 217 -8.20 3.77 17.81
N SER A 218 -8.62 2.88 18.72
CA SER A 218 -10.04 2.54 18.91
C SER A 218 -10.82 3.67 19.61
N ASN A 219 -10.14 4.50 20.38
CA ASN A 219 -10.63 5.72 20.99
C ASN A 219 -9.49 6.75 21.03
N GLY A 220 -9.80 8.02 21.23
CA GLY A 220 -8.73 9.01 21.32
C GLY A 220 -9.17 10.45 21.40
N ARG A 221 -8.17 11.33 21.44
CA ARG A 221 -8.34 12.78 21.54
C ARG A 221 -8.85 13.40 20.24
N TYR A 222 -8.66 12.74 19.10
CA TYR A 222 -9.12 13.23 17.82
C TYR A 222 -9.99 12.20 17.10
N ALA A 223 -10.83 12.68 16.19
CA ALA A 223 -11.66 11.86 15.32
C ALA A 223 -11.45 12.29 13.86
N TRP A 224 -11.10 11.33 13.02
CA TRP A 224 -10.91 11.48 11.59
C TRP A 224 -12.17 11.07 10.82
N ASP A 225 -12.82 12.05 10.22
CA ASP A 225 -13.90 11.88 9.26
C ASP A 225 -13.29 11.58 7.88
N ARG A 226 -13.11 10.28 7.61
CA ARG A 226 -12.54 9.77 6.35
C ARG A 226 -13.36 10.21 5.13
N ASP A 227 -14.68 10.23 5.28
CA ASP A 227 -15.62 10.49 4.19
C ASP A 227 -15.55 11.96 3.74
N ARG A 228 -15.30 12.88 4.68
CA ARG A 228 -15.24 14.31 4.40
C ARG A 228 -13.83 14.90 4.37
N GLY A 229 -12.81 14.17 4.81
CA GLY A 229 -11.42 14.62 4.87
C GLY A 229 -11.17 15.62 6.00
N TYR A 230 -11.83 15.44 7.15
CA TYR A 230 -11.67 16.34 8.31
C TYR A 230 -11.16 15.61 9.54
N VAL A 231 -10.46 16.35 10.40
CA VAL A 231 -10.09 15.90 11.75
C VAL A 231 -10.66 16.87 12.77
N TYR A 232 -11.19 16.31 13.85
CA TYR A 232 -11.81 17.03 14.94
C TYR A 232 -11.12 16.67 16.25
N GLU A 233 -11.06 17.60 17.20
CA GLU A 233 -10.74 17.29 18.60
C GLU A 233 -12.02 16.83 19.31
N VAL A 234 -11.94 15.68 19.97
CA VAL A 234 -13.07 15.07 20.67
C VAL A 234 -13.24 15.76 22.02
N ILE A 235 -14.44 16.28 22.26
CA ILE A 235 -14.85 16.80 23.55
C ILE A 235 -15.86 15.85 24.18
N GLU A 236 -15.76 15.67 25.50
CA GLU A 236 -16.81 14.99 26.26
C GLU A 236 -18.10 15.78 26.13
N ASP A 237 -19.22 15.07 26.04
CA ASP A 237 -20.54 15.66 26.17
C ASP A 237 -20.67 16.23 27.58
N ARG A 238 -20.36 17.51 27.73
CA ARG A 238 -20.74 18.24 28.93
C ARG A 238 -22.25 18.32 28.94
N TYR A 239 -22.88 17.44 29.70
CA TYR A 239 -24.26 17.62 30.18
C TYR A 239 -24.42 18.87 31.07
N GLU A 240 -23.37 19.66 31.31
CA GLU A 240 -23.45 20.92 32.06
C GLU A 240 -22.65 22.02 31.33
N ARG A 241 -23.31 22.70 30.39
CA ARG A 241 -23.25 24.16 30.38
C ARG A 241 -24.47 24.64 31.14
N ASP A 242 -24.40 24.53 32.46
CA ASP A 242 -25.26 25.26 33.38
C ASP A 242 -24.85 26.74 33.28
N ILE A 243 -25.37 27.40 32.24
CA ILE A 243 -25.29 28.85 32.09
C ILE A 243 -26.35 29.43 33.04
N TRP A 244 -26.05 29.44 34.33
CA TRP A 244 -26.77 30.30 35.27
C TRP A 244 -26.36 31.74 35.01
N ILE A 245 -27.07 32.41 34.10
CA ILE A 245 -27.24 33.86 34.21
C ILE A 245 -28.34 34.04 35.25
N ASN A 246 -27.95 34.23 36.52
CA ASN A 246 -28.86 34.80 37.49
C ASN A 246 -29.06 36.30 37.17
N PRO A 247 -30.29 36.82 37.35
CA PRO A 247 -30.73 38.12 36.85
C PRO A 247 -29.98 39.33 37.42
#